data_AF-A0A8D4VRE2-F1
#
_entry.id   AF-A0A8D4VRE2-F1
#
_cell.length_a   1.000
_cell.length_b   1.000
_cell.length_c   1.000
_cell.angle_alpha   90.00
_cell.angle_beta   90.00
_cell.angle_gamma   90.00
#
_symmetry.space_group_name_H-M   'P 1'
#
loop_
_entity.id
_entity.type
_entity.pdbx_description
1 polymer ?
#
loop_
_entity_poly.entity_id
_entity_poly.type
_entity_poly.pdbx_seq_one_letter_code
_entity_poly.pdbx_strand_id
1 'polypeptide(L)'
;MSEPEQPTAYEWMGGAENLLDLVTRFYGYMDSLPEAAPIRAMHAADLDGARQKLFKFLSGWLGGPNLYWEEYGHPRLRMRHFPFPIGPAERDQWLLCMRRALDDTPMHPQLREAFYTAMTQTAQHMVNQEPS
;
A
#
# COMPACT_ATOMS: atom_id res chain seq x y z
N MET A 1 -8.28 8.82 -36.10
CA MET A 1 -7.01 8.38 -35.48
C MET A 1 -7.18 8.64 -34.00
N SER A 2 -7.25 7.61 -33.17
CA SER A 2 -7.33 7.79 -31.72
C SER A 2 -5.97 8.32 -31.23
N GLU A 3 -5.98 9.29 -30.32
CA GLU A 3 -4.76 9.72 -29.64
C GLU A 3 -4.12 8.53 -28.90
N PRO A 4 -2.78 8.46 -28.79
CA PRO A 4 -2.14 7.45 -27.96
C PRO A 4 -2.63 7.61 -26.51
N GLU A 5 -3.13 6.53 -25.92
CA GLU A 5 -3.50 6.53 -24.50
C GLU A 5 -2.27 6.86 -23.65
N GLN A 6 -2.44 7.80 -22.72
CA GLN A 6 -1.40 8.15 -21.75
C GLN A 6 -1.14 6.93 -20.86
N PRO A 7 0.13 6.60 -20.56
CA PRO A 7 0.42 5.47 -19.69
C PRO A 7 -0.20 5.66 -18.30
N THR A 8 -0.72 4.58 -17.76
CA THR A 8 -1.30 4.49 -16.40
C THR A 8 -0.21 4.68 -15.34
N ALA A 9 -0.60 5.00 -14.11
CA ALA A 9 0.34 5.06 -12.98
C ALA A 9 1.03 3.70 -12.75
N TYR A 10 0.33 2.60 -13.02
CA TYR A 10 0.86 1.25 -12.99
C TYR A 10 2.00 1.05 -14.01
N GLU A 11 1.82 1.50 -15.25
CA GLU A 11 2.85 1.43 -16.29
C GLU A 11 4.03 2.36 -15.97
N TRP A 12 3.77 3.60 -15.53
CA TRP A 12 4.82 4.53 -15.08
C TRP A 12 5.62 3.99 -13.90
N MET A 13 5.00 3.18 -13.03
CA MET A 13 5.66 2.52 -11.91
C MET A 13 6.58 1.38 -12.36
N GLY A 14 6.47 0.87 -13.59
CA GLY A 14 7.18 -0.33 -14.03
C GLY A 14 6.35 -1.62 -13.90
N GLY A 15 5.04 -1.49 -13.75
CA GLY A 15 4.09 -2.60 -13.78
C GLY A 15 4.23 -3.59 -12.62
N ALA A 16 3.89 -4.85 -12.89
CA ALA A 16 3.77 -5.91 -11.89
C ALA A 16 5.06 -6.15 -11.11
N GLU A 17 6.20 -6.13 -11.80
CA GLU A 17 7.50 -6.45 -11.22
C GLU A 17 7.89 -5.43 -10.14
N ASN A 18 7.86 -4.14 -10.48
CA ASN A 18 8.24 -3.10 -9.53
C ASN A 18 7.20 -2.92 -8.42
N LEU A 19 5.92 -3.15 -8.71
CA LEU A 19 4.87 -3.17 -7.68
C LEU A 19 5.07 -4.33 -6.69
N LEU A 20 5.44 -5.51 -7.18
CA LEU A 20 5.74 -6.66 -6.33
C LEU A 20 6.96 -6.39 -5.46
N ASP A 21 8.02 -5.78 -6.00
CA ASP A 21 9.20 -5.37 -5.23
C ASP A 21 8.82 -4.37 -4.13
N LEU A 22 8.06 -3.32 -4.47
CA LEU A 22 7.57 -2.33 -3.51
C LEU A 22 6.80 -2.98 -2.35
N VAL A 23 5.82 -3.84 -2.65
CA VAL A 23 4.99 -4.48 -1.62
C VAL A 23 5.79 -5.50 -0.81
N THR A 24 6.78 -6.16 -1.42
CA THR A 24 7.70 -7.07 -0.72
C THR A 24 8.55 -6.29 0.29
N ARG A 25 9.17 -5.19 -0.14
CA ARG A 25 9.94 -4.30 0.74
C ARG A 25 9.09 -3.70 1.85
N PHE A 26 7.88 -3.26 1.53
CA PHE A 26 6.94 -2.70 2.51
C PHE A 26 6.69 -3.65 3.69
N TYR A 27 6.35 -4.91 3.40
CA TYR A 27 6.16 -5.90 4.47
C TYR A 27 7.48 -6.34 5.10
N GLY A 28 8.60 -6.32 4.37
CA GLY A 28 9.94 -6.54 4.93
C GLY A 28 10.32 -5.50 5.98
N TYR A 29 10.04 -4.22 5.74
CA TYR A 29 10.25 -3.16 6.75
C TYR A 29 9.29 -3.29 7.92
N MET A 30 8.01 -3.60 7.67
CA MET A 30 7.05 -3.82 8.75
C MET A 30 7.46 -4.97 9.68
N ASP A 31 8.07 -6.03 9.12
CA ASP A 31 8.50 -7.21 9.89
C ASP A 31 9.83 -7.00 10.64
N SER A 32 10.63 -5.99 10.26
CA SER A 32 12.00 -5.81 10.77
C SER A 32 12.24 -4.55 11.57
N LEU A 33 11.50 -3.46 11.34
CA LEU A 33 11.70 -2.20 12.04
C LEU A 33 11.13 -2.25 13.46
N PRO A 34 11.92 -2.00 14.51
CA PRO A 34 11.42 -1.90 15.88
C PRO A 34 10.30 -0.86 16.03
N GLU A 35 10.38 0.24 15.30
CA GLU A 35 9.39 1.33 15.28
C GLU A 35 8.04 0.88 14.72
N ALA A 36 8.02 -0.16 13.87
CA ALA A 36 6.81 -0.73 13.29
C ALA A 36 6.27 -1.93 14.09
N ALA A 37 6.88 -2.28 15.22
CA ALA A 37 6.45 -3.44 16.02
C ALA A 37 4.95 -3.41 16.41
N PRO A 38 4.35 -2.26 16.79
CA PRO A 38 2.91 -2.21 17.10
C PRO A 38 2.01 -2.53 15.90
N ILE A 39 2.19 -1.87 14.75
CA ILE A 39 1.41 -2.18 13.52
C ILE A 39 1.65 -3.62 13.05
N ARG A 40 2.87 -4.13 13.21
CA ARG A 40 3.23 -5.51 12.86
C ARG A 40 2.48 -6.53 13.70
N ALA A 41 2.27 -6.26 14.98
CA ALA A 41 1.52 -7.12 15.88
C ALA A 41 0.01 -7.22 15.52
N MET A 42 -0.51 -6.27 14.72
CA MET A 42 -1.88 -6.32 14.19
C MET A 42 -2.03 -7.23 12.96
N HIS A 43 -0.91 -7.67 12.38
CA HIS A 43 -0.90 -8.56 11.23
C HIS A 43 -0.70 -10.02 11.66
N ALA A 44 -1.12 -10.96 10.83
CA ALA A 44 -0.86 -12.38 11.05
C ALA A 44 0.66 -12.66 11.13
N ALA A 45 1.04 -13.77 11.78
CA ALA A 45 2.45 -14.17 11.90
C ALA A 45 3.09 -14.32 10.51
N ASP A 46 2.38 -14.96 9.58
CA ASP A 46 2.73 -15.00 8.16
C ASP A 46 2.09 -13.82 7.42
N LEU A 47 2.93 -13.06 6.71
CA LEU A 47 2.54 -11.86 5.96
C LEU A 47 2.21 -12.12 4.49
N ASP A 48 2.38 -13.34 3.97
CA ASP A 48 2.20 -13.63 2.54
C ASP A 48 0.79 -13.30 2.05
N GLY A 49 -0.23 -13.65 2.85
CA GLY A 49 -1.62 -13.30 2.53
C GLY A 49 -1.89 -11.80 2.50
N ALA A 50 -1.22 -11.01 3.36
CA ALA A 50 -1.33 -9.57 3.39
C ALA A 50 -0.61 -8.94 2.19
N ARG A 51 0.60 -9.43 1.88
CA ARG A 51 1.41 -9.06 0.71
C ARG A 51 0.64 -9.24 -0.59
N GLN A 52 0.05 -10.41 -0.80
CA GLN A 52 -0.73 -10.70 -2.01
C GLN A 52 -1.95 -9.78 -2.14
N LYS A 53 -2.67 -9.52 -1.04
CA LYS A 53 -3.84 -8.63 -1.06
C LYS A 53 -3.45 -7.19 -1.39
N LEU A 54 -2.36 -6.68 -0.81
CA LEU A 54 -1.89 -5.33 -1.09
C LEU A 54 -1.40 -5.19 -2.54
N PHE A 55 -0.66 -6.17 -3.06
CA PHE A 55 -0.26 -6.22 -4.47
C PHE A 55 -1.48 -6.17 -5.41
N LYS A 56 -2.46 -7.06 -5.20
CA LYS A 56 -3.68 -7.13 -6.02
C LYS A 56 -4.47 -5.83 -5.95
N PHE A 57 -4.55 -5.23 -4.75
CA PHE A 57 -5.23 -3.96 -4.54
C PHE A 57 -4.55 -2.83 -5.32
N LEU A 58 -3.24 -2.67 -5.15
CA LEU A 58 -2.47 -1.61 -5.80
C LEU A 58 -2.41 -1.79 -7.33
N SER A 59 -2.41 -3.04 -7.82
CA SER A 59 -2.50 -3.34 -9.26
C SER A 59 -3.70 -2.64 -9.90
N GLY A 60 -4.90 -2.88 -9.39
CA GLY A 60 -6.11 -2.22 -9.91
C GLY A 60 -6.18 -0.74 -9.57
N TRP A 61 -5.76 -0.35 -8.36
CA TRP A 61 -5.82 1.04 -7.90
C TRP A 61 -4.93 1.99 -8.73
N LEU A 62 -3.81 1.49 -9.26
CA LEU A 62 -2.89 2.23 -10.13
C LEU A 62 -3.30 2.23 -11.62
N GLY A 63 -4.41 1.58 -11.96
CA GLY A 63 -4.88 1.45 -13.35
C GLY A 63 -4.34 0.22 -14.10
N GLY A 64 -3.69 -0.72 -13.40
CA GLY A 64 -3.33 -2.02 -13.94
C GLY A 64 -4.49 -3.04 -13.86
N PRO A 65 -4.19 -4.35 -13.94
CA PRO A 65 -5.21 -5.39 -13.83
C PRO A 65 -5.99 -5.32 -12.51
N ASN A 66 -7.31 -5.49 -12.58
CA ASN A 66 -8.24 -5.37 -11.44
C ASN A 66 -8.28 -6.62 -10.53
N LEU A 67 -7.11 -7.16 -10.19
CA LEU A 67 -6.95 -8.46 -9.52
C LEU A 67 -7.68 -8.53 -8.17
N TYR A 68 -7.68 -7.44 -7.40
CA TYR A 68 -8.39 -7.43 -6.11
C TYR A 68 -9.90 -7.50 -6.29
N TRP A 69 -10.43 -6.80 -7.30
CA TRP A 69 -11.86 -6.81 -7.58
C TRP A 69 -12.31 -8.19 -8.04
N GLU A 70 -11.54 -8.81 -8.94
CA GLU A 70 -11.85 -10.14 -9.49
C GLU A 70 -11.95 -11.21 -8.39
N GLU A 71 -11.12 -11.12 -7.34
CA GLU A 71 -11.07 -12.12 -6.28
C GLU A 71 -11.89 -11.76 -5.03
N TYR A 72 -11.95 -10.49 -4.65
CA TYR A 72 -12.54 -10.03 -3.39
C TYR A 72 -13.69 -9.03 -3.55
N GLY A 73 -14.01 -8.64 -4.79
CA GLY A 73 -15.01 -7.62 -5.10
C GLY A 73 -14.61 -6.22 -4.65
N HIS A 74 -15.62 -5.36 -4.45
CA HIS A 74 -15.41 -3.95 -4.12
C HIS A 74 -14.48 -3.76 -2.90
N PRO A 75 -13.41 -2.91 -2.96
CA PRO A 75 -12.40 -2.79 -1.90
C PRO A 75 -12.92 -2.42 -0.51
N ARG A 76 -13.96 -1.56 -0.41
CA ARG A 76 -14.61 -1.16 0.86
C ARG A 76 -13.60 -0.99 2.00
N LEU A 77 -12.50 -0.27 1.75
CA LEU A 77 -11.29 -0.34 2.56
C LEU A 77 -11.56 -0.04 4.03
N ARG A 78 -12.25 1.07 4.33
CA ARG A 78 -12.58 1.47 5.70
C ARG A 78 -13.38 0.40 6.44
N MET A 79 -14.34 -0.26 5.77
CA MET A 79 -15.12 -1.36 6.36
C MET A 79 -14.25 -2.56 6.70
N ARG A 80 -13.27 -2.90 5.84
CA ARG A 80 -12.33 -4.01 6.08
C ARG A 80 -11.27 -3.70 7.15
N HIS A 81 -10.96 -2.42 7.35
CA HIS A 81 -10.03 -1.96 8.39
C HIS A 81 -10.71 -1.65 9.73
N PHE A 82 -12.03 -1.47 9.75
CA PHE A 82 -12.81 -1.15 10.96
C PHE A 82 -12.64 -2.13 12.14
N PRO A 83 -12.47 -3.46 11.93
CA PRO A 83 -12.24 -4.38 13.04
C PRO A 83 -10.92 -4.20 13.80
N PHE A 84 -9.97 -3.42 13.25
CA PHE A 84 -8.66 -3.21 13.86
C PHE A 84 -8.59 -1.83 14.52
N PRO A 85 -7.98 -1.69 15.71
CA PRO A 85 -7.81 -0.41 16.37
C PRO A 85 -6.69 0.39 15.69
N ILE A 86 -7.04 1.25 14.72
CA ILE A 86 -6.07 2.04 13.95
C ILE A 86 -6.13 3.48 14.42
N GLY A 87 -5.14 3.89 15.21
CA GLY A 87 -4.91 5.27 15.62
C GLY A 87 -3.88 5.99 14.73
N PRO A 88 -3.53 7.24 15.10
CA PRO A 88 -2.48 7.99 14.42
C PRO A 88 -1.12 7.30 14.45
N ALA A 89 -0.78 6.60 15.55
CA ALA A 89 0.49 5.90 15.69
C ALA A 89 0.61 4.74 14.69
N GLU A 90 -0.43 3.92 14.55
CA GLU A 90 -0.48 2.81 13.59
C GLU A 90 -0.38 3.30 12.14
N ARG A 91 -1.10 4.40 11.83
CA ARG A 91 -1.01 5.07 10.52
C ARG A 91 0.43 5.50 10.23
N ASP A 92 1.09 6.14 11.18
CA ASP A 92 2.45 6.67 10.99
C ASP A 92 3.49 5.57 10.84
N GLN A 93 3.34 4.46 11.58
CA GLN A 93 4.19 3.28 11.43
C GLN A 93 3.99 2.59 10.07
N TRP A 94 2.74 2.49 9.60
CA TRP A 94 2.44 1.99 8.27
C TRP A 94 3.07 2.88 7.19
N LEU A 95 2.94 4.19 7.31
CA LEU A 95 3.52 5.16 6.37
C LEU A 95 5.06 5.17 6.44
N LEU A 96 5.66 4.96 7.60
CA LEU A 96 7.10 4.77 7.74
C LEU A 96 7.59 3.59 6.88
N CYS A 97 6.92 2.45 6.98
CA CYS A 97 7.27 1.26 6.17
C CYS A 97 7.11 1.54 4.68
N MET A 98 6.02 2.23 4.28
CA MET A 98 5.79 2.60 2.89
C MET A 98 6.84 3.58 2.37
N ARG A 99 7.25 4.57 3.17
CA ARG A 99 8.30 5.52 2.81
C ARG A 99 9.62 4.82 2.55
N ARG A 100 10.04 3.95 3.48
CA ARG A 100 11.27 3.15 3.34
C ARG A 100 11.23 2.27 2.09
N ALA A 101 10.11 1.60 1.85
CA ALA A 101 9.92 0.77 0.65
C ALA A 101 10.04 1.58 -0.65
N LEU A 102 9.44 2.78 -0.69
CA LEU A 102 9.51 3.67 -1.84
C LEU A 102 10.90 4.23 -2.09
N ASP A 103 11.64 4.59 -1.03
CA ASP A 103 13.01 5.09 -1.14
C ASP A 103 13.94 4.00 -1.72
N ASP A 104 13.69 2.73 -1.40
CA ASP A 104 14.47 1.58 -1.85
C ASP A 104 13.94 0.92 -3.15
N THR A 105 12.80 1.38 -3.68
CA THR A 105 12.24 0.92 -4.95
C THR A 105 12.68 1.85 -6.09
N PRO A 106 13.22 1.33 -7.21
CA PRO A 106 13.55 2.13 -8.37
C PRO A 106 12.29 2.80 -8.94
N MET A 107 12.19 4.13 -8.78
CA MET A 107 11.01 4.89 -9.20
C MET A 107 11.39 6.33 -9.52
N HIS A 108 10.73 6.92 -10.52
CA HIS A 108 10.88 8.33 -10.82
C HIS A 108 10.47 9.18 -9.60
N PRO A 109 11.27 10.15 -9.14
CA PRO A 109 11.02 10.87 -7.88
C PRO A 109 9.63 11.51 -7.78
N GLN A 110 9.15 12.08 -8.88
CA GLN A 110 7.83 12.72 -8.94
C GLN A 110 6.70 11.70 -8.78
N LEU A 111 6.85 10.49 -9.34
CA LEU A 111 5.89 9.41 -9.15
C LEU A 111 5.92 8.90 -7.71
N ARG A 112 7.13 8.76 -7.14
CA ARG A 112 7.33 8.34 -5.75
C ARG A 112 6.59 9.26 -4.78
N GLU A 113 6.79 10.57 -4.90
CA GLU A 113 6.17 11.54 -4.01
C GLU A 113 4.65 11.66 -4.23
N ALA A 114 4.18 11.57 -5.48
CA ALA A 114 2.75 11.52 -5.78
C ALA A 114 2.07 10.28 -5.17
N PHE A 115 2.70 9.11 -5.31
CA PHE A 115 2.22 7.86 -4.74
C PHE A 115 2.21 7.93 -3.20
N TYR A 116 3.29 8.41 -2.58
CA TYR A 116 3.37 8.57 -1.13
C TYR A 116 2.29 9.52 -0.59
N THR A 117 2.04 10.63 -1.28
CA THR A 117 0.97 11.57 -0.94
C THR A 117 -0.41 10.91 -0.97
N ALA A 118 -0.69 10.15 -2.03
CA ALA A 118 -1.97 9.44 -2.17
C ALA A 118 -2.15 8.31 -1.14
N MET A 119 -1.06 7.59 -0.81
CA MET A 119 -1.06 6.61 0.28
C MET A 119 -1.28 7.27 1.64
N THR A 120 -0.69 8.44 1.88
CA THR A 120 -0.89 9.21 3.12
C THR A 120 -2.36 9.58 3.32
N GLN A 121 -3.03 10.08 2.27
CA GLN A 121 -4.46 10.38 2.30
C GLN A 121 -5.31 9.13 2.54
N THR A 122 -4.95 8.02 1.88
CA THR A 122 -5.65 6.74 2.04
C THR A 122 -5.49 6.19 3.46
N ALA A 123 -4.28 6.19 4.01
CA ALA A 123 -3.99 5.76 5.37
C ALA A 123 -4.68 6.63 6.41
N GLN A 124 -4.71 7.96 6.20
CA GLN A 124 -5.48 8.88 7.05
C GLN A 124 -6.98 8.51 7.08
N HIS A 125 -7.54 8.10 5.95
CA HIS A 125 -8.94 7.67 5.89
C HIS A 125 -9.20 6.33 6.61
N MET A 126 -8.17 5.53 6.91
CA MET A 126 -8.32 4.26 7.65
C MET A 126 -8.34 4.46 9.16
N VAL A 127 -7.83 5.58 9.69
CA VAL A 127 -7.84 5.89 11.12
C VAL A 127 -9.27 5.83 11.65
N ASN A 128 -9.46 5.06 12.72
CA ASN A 128 -10.76 4.78 13.33
C ASN A 128 -10.75 4.87 14.87
N GLN A 129 -9.61 5.22 15.47
CA GLN A 129 -9.49 5.52 16.90
C GLN A 129 -8.95 6.94 17.12
N GLU A 130 -9.41 7.58 18.19
CA GLU A 130 -8.86 8.85 18.66
C GLU A 130 -7.53 8.62 19.39
N PRO A 131 -6.62 9.61 19.41
CA PRO A 131 -5.45 9.52 20.27
C PRO A 131 -5.91 9.39 21.73
N SER A 132 -5.38 8.38 22.44
CA SER A 132 -5.56 8.25 23.89
C SER A 132 -4.81 9.33 24.65
#